data_AF-A0A959S0T8-F1
#
_entry.id   AF-A0A959S0T8-F1
#
_cell.length_a   1.000
_cell.length_b   1.000
_cell.length_c   1.000
_cell.angle_alpha   90.00
_cell.angle_beta   90.00
_cell.angle_gamma   90.00
#
_symmetry.space_group_name_H-M   'P 1'
#
loop_
_entity.id
_entity.type
_entity.pdbx_description
1 polymer ?
#
loop_
_entity_poly.entity_id
_entity_poly.type
_entity_poly.pdbx_seq_one_letter_code
_entity_poly.pdbx_strand_id
1 'polypeptide(L)'
;MKIKSLFNVFIFVVFFVHTIIGQENILKINDQNYYELPSVNIMMFDDFYPDGHQGGLSIIQFGRRIATNGDVRLEPTPGQWSPVPAVGERKVNKENGIIAVQLWYPDSSKNRIGFNPINYPDLTFNYEVKTEAIGDKIKLTVNLEKPLPDEWADKVGFNFEIFPGYYFGEHYLMDGNSGIFPQQANGPMITDTEGNLQIKKLASGKKIIVSPGILEKQFKVETNTSELEFFDGRGLHNNGWFVLRSTITRGATKNAVEWIITPSYNTDWRYKPVVQVSQVGYHPKQIKFATVELDKLTDNFETIKLIRIKEDSEKVVKEEISPKAWGNFLRYKYLRFDFTDIKEEGLYLIKYGSVYS
;
A
#
# COMPACT_ATOMS: atom_id res chain seq x y z
N MET A 1 -18.54 8.29 88.18
CA MET A 1 -18.17 9.38 87.25
C MET A 1 -16.92 8.99 86.47
N LYS A 2 -17.07 8.44 85.25
CA LYS A 2 -16.02 8.29 84.23
C LYS A 2 -16.70 8.27 82.86
N ILE A 3 -16.53 9.35 82.10
CA ILE A 3 -17.00 9.52 80.73
C ILE A 3 -15.97 8.87 79.81
N LYS A 4 -16.37 7.94 78.94
CA LYS A 4 -15.55 7.44 77.84
C LYS A 4 -16.01 8.12 76.55
N SER A 5 -15.13 8.96 76.01
CA SER A 5 -15.23 9.58 74.69
C SER A 5 -14.91 8.53 73.61
N LEU A 6 -15.80 8.36 72.63
CA LEU A 6 -15.49 7.65 71.38
C LEU A 6 -15.13 8.68 70.31
N PHE A 7 -13.91 8.57 69.79
CA PHE A 7 -13.40 9.36 68.68
C PHE A 7 -13.70 8.60 67.37
N ASN A 8 -14.57 9.16 66.51
CA ASN A 8 -14.79 8.64 65.16
C ASN A 8 -13.75 9.23 64.21
N VAL A 9 -12.87 8.39 63.66
CA VAL A 9 -11.92 8.77 62.61
C VAL A 9 -12.58 8.51 61.25
N PHE A 10 -12.84 9.57 60.50
CA PHE A 10 -13.28 9.50 59.10
C PHE A 10 -12.05 9.40 58.20
N ILE A 11 -11.89 8.27 57.50
CA ILE A 11 -10.86 8.11 56.45
C ILE A 11 -11.44 8.62 55.14
N PHE A 12 -10.89 9.72 54.61
CA PHE A 12 -11.16 10.20 53.26
C PHE A 12 -10.29 9.43 52.27
N VAL A 13 -10.91 8.60 51.43
CA VAL A 13 -10.24 7.94 50.30
C VAL A 13 -10.40 8.85 49.09
N VAL A 14 -9.30 9.44 48.62
CA VAL A 14 -9.25 10.24 47.39
C VAL A 14 -9.01 9.29 46.21
N PHE A 15 -10.01 9.11 45.36
CA PHE A 15 -9.85 8.40 44.09
C PHE A 15 -9.20 9.34 43.06
N PHE A 16 -7.92 9.09 42.75
CA PHE A 16 -7.27 9.68 41.58
C PHE A 16 -7.77 8.98 40.32
N VAL A 17 -8.73 9.59 39.62
CA VAL A 17 -9.11 9.20 38.27
C VAL A 17 -7.98 9.63 37.33
N HIS A 18 -7.10 8.69 36.97
CA HIS A 18 -6.17 8.89 35.86
C HIS A 18 -6.98 8.79 34.57
N THR A 19 -7.30 9.94 33.98
CA THR A 19 -7.75 9.99 32.59
C THR A 19 -6.57 9.57 31.72
N ILE A 20 -6.56 8.31 31.28
CA ILE A 20 -5.66 7.86 30.22
C ILE A 20 -6.12 8.58 28.95
N ILE A 21 -5.48 9.71 28.64
CA ILE A 21 -5.55 10.28 27.30
C ILE A 21 -4.81 9.27 26.42
N GLY A 22 -5.55 8.37 25.78
CA GLY A 22 -4.99 7.52 24.74
C GLY A 22 -4.39 8.43 23.69
N GLN A 23 -3.08 8.31 23.45
CA GLN A 23 -2.42 9.04 22.40
C GLN A 23 -3.04 8.56 21.08
N GLU A 24 -3.81 9.41 20.40
CA GLU A 24 -4.29 9.08 19.07
C GLU A 24 -3.06 8.80 18.19
N ASN A 25 -3.06 7.64 17.54
CA ASN A 25 -2.00 7.31 16.59
C ASN A 25 -2.20 8.18 15.35
N ILE A 26 -1.27 9.10 15.13
CA ILE A 26 -1.31 10.03 14.00
C ILE A 26 -0.36 9.52 12.93
N LEU A 27 -0.87 9.41 11.71
CA LEU A 27 -0.09 9.12 10.51
C LEU A 27 0.88 10.27 10.23
N LYS A 28 2.16 9.96 10.08
CA LYS A 28 3.21 10.98 9.88
C LYS A 28 4.09 10.65 8.69
N ILE A 29 4.60 11.67 8.03
CA ILE A 29 5.64 11.50 7.00
C ILE A 29 6.97 11.28 7.71
N ASN A 30 7.62 10.15 7.43
CA ASN A 30 8.88 9.79 8.07
C ASN A 30 10.11 10.38 7.35
N ASP A 31 11.30 10.00 7.80
CA ASP A 31 12.55 10.53 7.24
C ASP A 31 12.83 10.12 5.79
N GLN A 32 12.20 9.04 5.34
CA GLN A 32 12.25 8.56 3.96
C GLN A 32 11.13 9.15 3.10
N ASN A 33 10.40 10.14 3.61
CA ASN A 33 9.39 10.91 2.89
C ASN A 33 8.13 10.13 2.46
N TYR A 34 7.73 9.10 3.19
CA TYR A 34 6.42 8.44 3.03
C TYR A 34 5.65 8.42 4.36
N TYR A 35 4.33 8.23 4.29
CA TYR A 35 3.48 8.16 5.47
C TYR A 35 3.65 6.82 6.21
N GLU A 36 3.81 6.87 7.52
CA GLU A 36 4.07 5.70 8.35
C GLU A 36 3.23 5.73 9.63
N LEU A 37 2.56 4.61 9.88
CA LEU A 37 2.08 4.13 11.17
C LEU A 37 2.62 2.70 11.35
N PRO A 38 2.66 2.16 12.57
CA PRO A 38 2.90 0.72 12.74
C PRO A 38 1.96 -0.10 11.84
N SER A 39 2.48 -1.13 11.17
CA SER A 39 1.79 -1.97 10.18
C SER A 39 1.30 -1.28 8.90
N VAL A 40 1.40 0.05 8.75
CA VAL A 40 0.87 0.78 7.59
C VAL A 40 1.90 1.74 7.02
N ASN A 41 2.16 1.61 5.73
CA ASN A 41 3.00 2.53 4.98
C ASN A 41 2.23 3.00 3.74
N ILE A 42 2.15 4.32 3.53
CA ILE A 42 1.53 4.89 2.34
C ILE A 42 2.57 5.72 1.60
N MET A 43 2.89 5.28 0.40
CA MET A 43 3.88 5.87 -0.50
C MET A 43 3.16 6.62 -1.60
N MET A 44 3.77 7.72 -2.05
CA MET A 44 3.14 8.65 -2.98
C MET A 44 4.14 9.08 -4.05
N PHE A 45 4.14 8.42 -5.21
CA PHE A 45 5.11 8.58 -6.30
C PHE A 45 6.56 8.43 -5.83
N ASP A 46 6.82 7.50 -4.91
CA ASP A 46 8.19 7.05 -4.56
C ASP A 46 8.80 6.19 -5.69
N ASP A 47 7.92 5.54 -6.46
CA ASP A 47 8.13 4.93 -7.77
C ASP A 47 6.93 5.24 -8.67
N PHE A 48 7.09 5.04 -9.99
CA PHE A 48 5.99 5.16 -10.95
C PHE A 48 6.23 4.28 -12.18
N TYR A 49 5.61 3.09 -12.16
CA TYR A 49 5.57 2.15 -13.28
C TYR A 49 4.15 1.58 -13.41
N PRO A 50 3.21 2.39 -13.93
CA PRO A 50 1.78 2.07 -13.93
C PRO A 50 1.45 0.80 -14.72
N ASP A 51 2.17 0.55 -15.82
CA ASP A 51 2.00 -0.62 -16.70
C ASP A 51 2.27 -1.95 -15.96
N GLY A 52 3.08 -1.91 -14.89
CA GLY A 52 3.37 -3.04 -14.01
C GLY A 52 2.60 -3.03 -12.69
N HIS A 53 1.60 -2.16 -12.55
CA HIS A 53 0.84 -1.93 -11.30
C HIS A 53 1.76 -1.55 -10.14
N GLN A 54 2.60 -0.53 -10.33
CA GLN A 54 3.56 -0.05 -9.32
C GLN A 54 3.61 1.46 -9.26
N GLY A 55 3.55 2.00 -8.04
CA GLY A 55 3.75 3.41 -7.77
C GLY A 55 2.49 4.25 -7.72
N GLY A 56 2.66 5.56 -7.96
CA GLY A 56 1.64 6.57 -7.67
C GLY A 56 1.22 6.49 -6.21
N LEU A 57 -0.07 6.32 -5.88
CA LEU A 57 -0.47 6.04 -4.50
C LEU A 57 -0.34 4.55 -4.22
N SER A 58 0.53 4.15 -3.28
CA SER A 58 0.69 2.75 -2.86
C SER A 58 0.42 2.59 -1.36
N ILE A 59 -0.39 1.59 -0.99
CA ILE A 59 -0.67 1.25 0.41
C ILE A 59 -0.10 -0.13 0.72
N ILE A 60 0.80 -0.17 1.70
CA ILE A 60 1.29 -1.40 2.30
C ILE A 60 0.69 -1.54 3.70
N GLN A 61 -0.10 -2.59 3.90
CA GLN A 61 -0.77 -2.90 5.16
C GLN A 61 -0.32 -4.28 5.65
N PHE A 62 0.10 -4.41 6.91
CA PHE A 62 0.58 -5.66 7.51
C PHE A 62 1.63 -6.39 6.65
N GLY A 63 2.53 -5.61 6.06
CA GLY A 63 3.61 -6.13 5.21
C GLY A 63 3.21 -6.55 3.80
N ARG A 64 1.97 -6.28 3.38
CA ARG A 64 1.49 -6.59 2.02
C ARG A 64 1.10 -5.31 1.29
N ARG A 65 1.54 -5.16 0.04
CA ARG A 65 1.05 -4.11 -0.85
C ARG A 65 -0.37 -4.45 -1.27
N ILE A 66 -1.34 -3.72 -0.76
CA ILE A 66 -2.77 -4.01 -0.96
C ILE A 66 -3.38 -3.21 -2.11
N ALA A 67 -2.82 -2.05 -2.45
CA ALA A 67 -3.30 -1.20 -3.53
C ALA A 67 -2.22 -0.23 -4.06
N THR A 68 -2.36 0.26 -5.30
CA THR A 68 -1.33 0.97 -6.09
C THR A 68 -1.92 1.87 -7.21
N ASN A 69 -1.04 2.44 -8.05
CA ASN A 69 -1.25 3.26 -9.25
C ASN A 69 -1.76 4.67 -8.95
N GLY A 70 -2.93 4.83 -8.33
CA GLY A 70 -3.37 6.09 -7.73
C GLY A 70 -3.05 7.38 -8.50
N ASP A 71 -3.61 7.53 -9.70
CA ASP A 71 -3.39 8.69 -10.58
C ASP A 71 -4.59 8.93 -11.52
N VAL A 72 -4.60 10.02 -12.29
CA VAL A 72 -5.70 10.32 -13.21
C VAL A 72 -5.56 9.53 -14.50
N ARG A 73 -6.62 8.82 -14.90
CA ARG A 73 -6.74 8.00 -16.11
C ARG A 73 -7.87 8.47 -17.01
N LEU A 74 -7.69 8.25 -18.31
CA LEU A 74 -8.66 8.63 -19.34
C LEU A 74 -9.82 7.64 -19.46
N GLU A 75 -9.73 6.48 -18.83
CA GLU A 75 -10.70 5.38 -18.91
C GLU A 75 -10.75 4.57 -17.60
N PRO A 76 -11.86 3.84 -17.33
CA PRO A 76 -12.10 3.17 -16.04
C PRO A 76 -11.14 2.02 -15.75
N THR A 77 -10.76 1.25 -16.76
CA THR A 77 -9.92 0.07 -16.61
C THR A 77 -8.85 0.08 -17.72
N PRO A 78 -7.80 0.93 -17.59
CA PRO A 78 -6.79 1.08 -18.62
C PRO A 78 -6.01 -0.22 -18.84
N GLY A 79 -5.63 -0.48 -20.08
CA GLY A 79 -4.75 -1.58 -20.45
C GLY A 79 -3.28 -1.24 -20.31
N GLN A 80 -2.40 -2.22 -20.55
CA GLN A 80 -0.94 -2.06 -20.44
C GLN A 80 -0.36 -0.96 -21.36
N TRP A 81 -1.03 -0.67 -22.47
CA TRP A 81 -0.58 0.32 -23.46
C TRP A 81 -1.49 1.55 -23.55
N SER A 82 -2.35 1.72 -22.55
CA SER A 82 -3.19 2.91 -22.42
C SER A 82 -2.35 4.16 -22.13
N PRO A 83 -2.82 5.36 -22.51
CA PRO A 83 -2.24 6.62 -22.09
C PRO A 83 -2.08 6.70 -20.56
N VAL A 84 -0.90 7.14 -20.11
CA VAL A 84 -0.57 7.36 -18.70
C VAL A 84 -0.02 8.78 -18.53
N PRO A 85 -0.18 9.42 -17.36
CA PRO A 85 0.38 10.75 -17.18
C PRO A 85 1.91 10.70 -17.13
N ALA A 86 2.56 11.79 -17.54
CA ALA A 86 3.92 12.06 -17.13
C ALA A 86 3.93 12.55 -15.67
N VAL A 87 5.01 12.23 -14.95
CA VAL A 87 5.20 12.61 -13.55
C VAL A 87 6.28 13.68 -13.44
N GLY A 88 5.98 14.73 -12.69
CA GLY A 88 6.85 15.86 -12.46
C GLY A 88 7.39 15.94 -11.04
N GLU A 89 7.49 17.17 -10.56
CA GLU A 89 8.03 17.49 -9.25
C GLU A 89 7.16 16.90 -8.13
N ARG A 90 7.82 16.22 -7.19
CA ARG A 90 7.26 15.71 -5.93
C ARG A 90 7.71 16.60 -4.77
N LYS A 91 6.75 17.25 -4.10
CA LYS A 91 6.97 18.13 -2.95
C LYS A 91 6.50 17.47 -1.67
N VAL A 92 7.33 17.51 -0.64
CA VAL A 92 7.06 16.91 0.67
C VAL A 92 7.15 17.98 1.74
N ASN A 93 6.05 18.20 2.45
CA ASN A 93 5.99 19.06 3.62
C ASN A 93 5.68 18.20 4.85
N LYS A 94 6.72 17.79 5.56
CA LYS A 94 6.62 16.92 6.76
C LYS A 94 5.88 17.60 7.90
N GLU A 95 6.07 18.90 8.09
CA GLU A 95 5.46 19.68 9.17
C GLU A 95 3.93 19.67 9.08
N ASN A 96 3.40 19.84 7.87
CA ASN A 96 1.97 19.82 7.61
C ASN A 96 1.43 18.44 7.19
N GLY A 97 2.28 17.42 7.13
CA GLY A 97 1.86 16.07 6.70
C GLY A 97 1.37 16.00 5.25
N ILE A 98 1.93 16.81 4.35
CA ILE A 98 1.49 16.92 2.94
C ILE A 98 2.53 16.35 1.97
N ILE A 99 2.08 15.55 1.01
CA ILE A 99 2.84 15.20 -0.20
C ILE A 99 2.03 15.61 -1.42
N ALA A 100 2.64 16.38 -2.33
CA ALA A 100 2.00 16.88 -3.55
C ALA A 100 2.87 16.58 -4.77
N VAL A 101 2.26 16.09 -5.85
CA VAL A 101 2.97 15.70 -7.07
C VAL A 101 2.28 16.27 -8.29
N GLN A 102 3.05 16.90 -9.16
CA GLN A 102 2.59 17.44 -10.44
C GLN A 102 2.61 16.37 -11.53
N LEU A 103 1.56 16.31 -12.33
CA LEU A 103 1.39 15.36 -13.43
C LEU A 103 0.74 16.03 -14.62
N TRP A 104 0.93 15.47 -15.82
CA TRP A 104 0.30 16.00 -17.02
C TRP A 104 0.06 14.96 -18.10
N TYR A 105 -0.87 15.29 -18.99
CA TYR A 105 -1.08 14.62 -20.27
C TYR A 105 -0.80 15.59 -21.42
N PRO A 106 -0.24 15.11 -22.54
CA PRO A 106 0.32 13.76 -22.73
C PRO A 106 1.70 13.61 -22.09
N ASP A 107 2.12 12.36 -21.83
CA ASP A 107 3.54 12.06 -21.64
C ASP A 107 4.25 12.11 -23.00
N SER A 108 4.97 13.20 -23.25
CA SER A 108 5.69 13.42 -24.50
C SER A 108 6.80 12.40 -24.76
N SER A 109 7.30 11.71 -23.74
CA SER A 109 8.30 10.65 -23.90
C SER A 109 7.71 9.33 -24.44
N LYS A 110 6.39 9.14 -24.28
CA LYS A 110 5.65 7.94 -24.72
C LYS A 110 4.78 8.19 -25.96
N ASN A 111 4.35 9.44 -26.18
CA ASN A 111 3.42 9.77 -27.25
C ASN A 111 4.04 9.57 -28.64
N ARG A 112 3.63 8.50 -29.33
CA ARG A 112 4.12 8.11 -30.68
C ARG A 112 5.64 7.89 -30.75
N ILE A 113 6.26 7.51 -29.63
CA ILE A 113 7.71 7.29 -29.52
C ILE A 113 8.00 5.87 -29.02
N GLY A 114 9.09 5.27 -29.49
CA GLY A 114 9.62 4.00 -29.00
C GLY A 114 9.15 2.77 -29.79
N PHE A 115 9.49 1.57 -29.26
CA PHE A 115 9.17 0.30 -29.90
C PHE A 115 7.67 -0.03 -29.84
N ASN A 116 7.01 0.30 -28.73
CA ASN A 116 5.56 0.20 -28.54
C ASN A 116 5.00 1.62 -28.30
N PRO A 117 4.79 2.42 -29.37
CA PRO A 117 4.30 3.79 -29.23
C PRO A 117 2.88 3.82 -28.69
N ILE A 118 2.63 4.71 -27.73
CA ILE A 118 1.28 4.96 -27.20
C ILE A 118 0.70 6.17 -27.93
N ASN A 119 -0.53 6.04 -28.41
CA ASN A 119 -1.27 7.14 -29.03
C ASN A 119 -2.09 7.88 -27.97
N TYR A 120 -1.74 9.13 -27.71
CA TYR A 120 -2.52 9.99 -26.83
C TYR A 120 -3.62 10.70 -27.64
N PRO A 121 -4.81 10.90 -27.06
CA PRO A 121 -5.82 11.77 -27.65
C PRO A 121 -5.35 13.23 -27.67
N ASP A 122 -6.05 14.07 -28.43
CA ASP A 122 -5.85 15.53 -28.41
C ASP A 122 -6.43 16.15 -27.13
N LEU A 123 -5.81 15.81 -26.00
CA LEU A 123 -6.17 16.26 -24.67
C LEU A 123 -4.89 16.62 -23.91
N THR A 124 -4.77 17.91 -23.57
CA THR A 124 -3.63 18.44 -22.81
C THR A 124 -4.11 19.08 -21.53
N PHE A 125 -3.60 18.62 -20.38
CA PHE A 125 -3.90 19.22 -19.08
C PHE A 125 -2.81 18.86 -18.06
N ASN A 126 -2.61 19.75 -17.11
CA ASN A 126 -1.77 19.53 -15.94
C ASN A 126 -2.65 19.45 -14.69
N TYR A 127 -2.21 18.65 -13.73
CA TYR A 127 -2.89 18.48 -12.46
C TYR A 127 -1.92 18.12 -11.35
N GLU A 128 -2.37 18.30 -10.12
CA GLU A 128 -1.66 17.93 -8.91
C GLU A 128 -2.45 16.85 -8.17
N VAL A 129 -1.77 15.77 -7.77
CA VAL A 129 -2.27 14.85 -6.75
C VAL A 129 -1.65 15.26 -5.43
N LYS A 130 -2.48 15.69 -4.48
CA LYS A 130 -2.07 16.06 -3.12
C LYS A 130 -2.66 15.06 -2.13
N THR A 131 -1.83 14.63 -1.19
CA THR A 131 -2.22 13.85 -0.01
C THR A 131 -1.88 14.63 1.26
N GLU A 132 -2.71 14.47 2.29
CA GLU A 132 -2.58 15.14 3.59
C GLU A 132 -2.93 14.15 4.71
N ALA A 133 -2.07 14.01 5.71
CA ALA A 133 -2.38 13.22 6.90
C ALA A 133 -3.41 13.94 7.76
N ILE A 134 -4.49 13.24 8.11
CA ILE A 134 -5.57 13.73 8.97
C ILE A 134 -5.88 12.67 10.03
N GLY A 135 -5.24 12.79 11.20
CA GLY A 135 -5.27 11.74 12.22
C GLY A 135 -4.60 10.46 11.72
N ASP A 136 -5.31 9.34 11.73
CA ASP A 136 -4.86 8.03 11.22
C ASP A 136 -5.21 7.80 9.73
N LYS A 137 -5.69 8.84 9.02
CA LYS A 137 -6.20 8.76 7.65
C LYS A 137 -5.36 9.62 6.70
N ILE A 138 -5.58 9.41 5.41
CA ILE A 138 -5.11 10.34 4.36
C ILE A 138 -6.31 10.98 3.67
N LYS A 139 -6.28 12.31 3.55
CA LYS A 139 -7.09 13.05 2.60
C LYS A 139 -6.33 13.14 1.27
N LEU A 140 -6.89 12.60 0.20
CA LEU A 140 -6.39 12.73 -1.17
C LEU A 140 -7.23 13.74 -1.94
N THR A 141 -6.59 14.63 -2.66
CA THR A 141 -7.22 15.61 -3.56
C THR A 141 -6.54 15.65 -4.91
N VAL A 142 -7.32 15.76 -5.97
CA VAL A 142 -6.83 16.05 -7.32
C VAL A 142 -7.21 17.48 -7.69
N ASN A 143 -6.22 18.28 -8.10
CA ASN A 143 -6.42 19.68 -8.49
C ASN A 143 -5.93 19.91 -9.92
N LEU A 144 -6.78 20.38 -10.82
CA LEU A 144 -6.43 20.72 -12.20
C LEU A 144 -6.09 22.21 -12.31
N GLU A 145 -5.18 22.55 -13.22
CA GLU A 145 -4.90 23.96 -13.54
C GLU A 145 -6.07 24.65 -14.24
N LYS A 146 -6.78 23.90 -15.09
CA LYS A 146 -7.94 24.36 -15.87
C LYS A 146 -8.99 23.26 -15.91
N PRO A 147 -10.28 23.61 -16.10
CA PRO A 147 -11.31 22.60 -16.30
C PRO A 147 -11.00 21.72 -17.52
N LEU A 148 -11.40 20.45 -17.46
CA LEU A 148 -11.36 19.58 -18.62
C LEU A 148 -12.34 20.04 -19.70
N PRO A 149 -12.05 19.78 -20.99
CA PRO A 149 -13.04 19.93 -22.04
C PRO A 149 -14.30 19.11 -21.73
N ASP A 150 -15.45 19.62 -22.13
CA ASP A 150 -16.77 19.07 -21.80
C ASP A 150 -16.97 17.61 -22.23
N GLU A 151 -16.29 17.18 -23.29
CA GLU A 151 -16.34 15.79 -23.80
C GLU A 151 -15.55 14.78 -22.96
N TRP A 152 -14.59 15.28 -22.17
CA TRP A 152 -13.71 14.49 -21.28
C TRP A 152 -14.15 14.55 -19.81
N ALA A 153 -14.97 15.55 -19.46
CA ALA A 153 -15.66 15.60 -18.18
C ALA A 153 -16.47 14.31 -17.98
N ASP A 154 -16.50 13.80 -16.75
CA ASP A 154 -17.18 12.57 -16.36
C ASP A 154 -16.64 11.28 -17.03
N LYS A 155 -15.65 11.37 -17.95
CA LYS A 155 -14.88 10.23 -18.50
C LYS A 155 -13.53 10.06 -17.82
N VAL A 156 -12.78 11.16 -17.66
CA VAL A 156 -11.49 11.18 -16.97
C VAL A 156 -11.72 11.05 -15.47
N GLY A 157 -10.91 10.23 -14.79
CA GLY A 157 -11.07 10.00 -13.36
C GLY A 157 -9.80 9.57 -12.65
N PHE A 158 -9.76 9.73 -11.33
CA PHE A 158 -8.68 9.20 -10.52
C PHE A 158 -8.90 7.70 -10.30
N ASN A 159 -7.94 6.87 -10.67
CA ASN A 159 -8.01 5.41 -10.54
C ASN A 159 -7.05 4.94 -9.44
N PHE A 160 -7.54 4.03 -8.60
CA PHE A 160 -6.77 3.36 -7.56
C PHE A 160 -6.99 1.85 -7.65
N GLU A 161 -5.91 1.10 -7.74
CA GLU A 161 -5.97 -0.32 -8.09
C GLU A 161 -5.72 -1.19 -6.87
N ILE A 162 -6.62 -2.14 -6.61
CA ILE A 162 -6.60 -3.04 -5.45
C ILE A 162 -6.12 -4.42 -5.90
N PHE A 163 -5.12 -4.97 -5.18
CA PHE A 163 -4.42 -6.19 -5.59
C PHE A 163 -5.33 -7.44 -5.59
N PRO A 164 -5.61 -8.06 -6.75
CA PRO A 164 -6.62 -9.09 -6.83
C PRO A 164 -6.33 -10.34 -5.97
N GLY A 165 -5.09 -10.84 -6.02
CA GLY A 165 -4.72 -12.09 -5.36
C GLY A 165 -4.89 -12.09 -3.85
N TYR A 166 -4.85 -10.93 -3.20
CA TYR A 166 -5.04 -10.82 -1.75
C TYR A 166 -6.51 -10.74 -1.34
N TYR A 167 -7.37 -10.30 -2.26
CA TYR A 167 -8.78 -10.03 -2.01
C TYR A 167 -9.75 -11.01 -2.67
N PHE A 168 -9.30 -12.00 -3.45
CA PHE A 168 -10.25 -12.98 -4.02
C PHE A 168 -11.10 -13.67 -2.95
N GLY A 169 -12.41 -13.70 -3.19
CA GLY A 169 -13.40 -14.26 -2.27
C GLY A 169 -13.75 -13.37 -1.08
N GLU A 170 -13.04 -12.26 -0.89
CA GLU A 170 -13.34 -11.29 0.17
C GLU A 170 -14.61 -10.49 -0.14
N HIS A 171 -15.18 -9.89 0.90
CA HIS A 171 -16.36 -9.05 0.79
C HIS A 171 -16.01 -7.56 0.78
N TYR A 172 -16.89 -6.76 0.22
CA TYR A 172 -16.89 -5.31 0.42
C TYR A 172 -18.30 -4.82 0.76
N LEU A 173 -18.39 -3.65 1.38
CA LEU A 173 -19.63 -2.89 1.55
C LEU A 173 -19.52 -1.58 0.78
N MET A 174 -20.44 -1.32 -0.16
CA MET A 174 -20.59 -0.03 -0.83
C MET A 174 -21.89 0.62 -0.33
N ASP A 175 -21.77 1.71 0.44
CA ASP A 175 -22.89 2.36 1.13
C ASP A 175 -23.81 1.38 1.89
N GLY A 176 -23.20 0.39 2.53
CA GLY A 176 -23.89 -0.66 3.29
C GLY A 176 -24.36 -1.87 2.46
N ASN A 177 -24.34 -1.78 1.12
CA ASN A 177 -24.66 -2.92 0.26
C ASN A 177 -23.45 -3.84 0.10
N SER A 178 -23.64 -5.13 0.35
CA SER A 178 -22.56 -6.12 0.26
C SER A 178 -22.29 -6.55 -1.18
N GLY A 179 -21.01 -6.76 -1.49
CA GLY A 179 -20.55 -7.48 -2.67
C GLY A 179 -19.36 -8.38 -2.36
N ILE A 180 -18.83 -9.02 -3.39
CA ILE A 180 -17.68 -9.93 -3.32
C ILE A 180 -16.63 -9.52 -4.35
N PHE A 181 -15.36 -9.71 -4.02
CA PHE A 181 -14.25 -9.67 -4.96
C PHE A 181 -14.20 -11.01 -5.72
N PRO A 182 -14.70 -11.08 -6.97
CA PRO A 182 -14.83 -12.33 -7.70
C PRO A 182 -13.46 -12.97 -7.98
N GLN A 183 -13.36 -14.29 -7.86
CA GLN A 183 -12.12 -15.01 -8.19
C GLN A 183 -11.85 -15.01 -9.69
N GLN A 184 -12.90 -15.12 -10.51
CA GLN A 184 -12.85 -15.06 -11.98
C GLN A 184 -13.62 -13.85 -12.50
N ALA A 185 -13.08 -13.19 -13.52
CA ALA A 185 -13.76 -12.07 -14.17
C ALA A 185 -14.83 -12.61 -15.13
N ASN A 186 -16.09 -12.62 -14.66
CA ASN A 186 -17.20 -13.28 -15.37
C ASN A 186 -18.24 -12.30 -15.97
N GLY A 187 -17.97 -11.00 -15.98
CA GLY A 187 -18.88 -9.99 -16.54
C GLY A 187 -19.95 -9.49 -15.55
N PRO A 188 -21.02 -8.83 -16.02
CA PRO A 188 -21.40 -8.63 -17.42
C PRO A 188 -20.60 -7.50 -18.11
N MET A 189 -20.45 -7.62 -19.43
CA MET A 189 -19.92 -6.56 -20.30
C MET A 189 -21.08 -5.71 -20.85
N ILE A 190 -20.83 -4.43 -21.09
CA ILE A 190 -21.75 -3.49 -21.74
C ILE A 190 -21.04 -2.83 -22.92
N THR A 191 -21.80 -2.30 -23.87
CA THR A 191 -21.25 -1.50 -24.97
C THR A 191 -21.44 -0.02 -24.64
N ASP A 192 -20.39 0.78 -24.78
CA ASP A 192 -20.49 2.23 -24.59
C ASP A 192 -21.08 2.93 -25.84
N THR A 193 -21.21 4.26 -25.76
CA THR A 193 -21.78 5.08 -26.84
C THR A 193 -20.94 5.07 -28.12
N GLU A 194 -19.67 4.68 -28.02
CA GLU A 194 -18.71 4.62 -29.13
C GLU A 194 -18.63 3.19 -29.70
N GLY A 195 -19.41 2.24 -29.17
CA GLY A 195 -19.45 0.86 -29.63
C GLY A 195 -18.39 -0.04 -28.98
N ASN A 196 -17.60 0.45 -28.03
CA ASN A 196 -16.57 -0.34 -27.38
C ASN A 196 -17.13 -1.16 -26.22
N LEU A 197 -16.55 -2.33 -25.97
CA LEU A 197 -16.88 -3.15 -24.82
C LEU A 197 -16.29 -2.54 -23.54
N GLN A 198 -17.12 -2.45 -22.50
CA GLN A 198 -16.76 -2.01 -21.17
C GLN A 198 -17.22 -3.04 -20.14
N ILE A 199 -16.44 -3.24 -19.08
CA ILE A 199 -16.87 -4.07 -17.95
C ILE A 199 -17.88 -3.28 -17.10
N LYS A 200 -18.98 -3.91 -16.70
CA LYS A 200 -19.95 -3.27 -15.80
C LYS A 200 -19.33 -3.04 -14.42
N LYS A 201 -19.65 -1.90 -13.80
CA LYS A 201 -19.34 -1.61 -12.39
C LYS A 201 -19.83 -2.77 -11.50
N LEU A 202 -18.96 -3.21 -10.59
CA LEU A 202 -19.32 -4.10 -9.48
C LEU A 202 -20.23 -3.36 -8.49
N ALA A 203 -19.90 -2.09 -8.18
CA ALA A 203 -20.68 -1.25 -7.29
C ALA A 203 -20.39 0.24 -7.52
N SER A 204 -21.27 1.11 -7.00
CA SER A 204 -21.05 2.55 -6.94
C SER A 204 -21.70 3.14 -5.69
N GLY A 205 -21.13 4.22 -5.14
CA GLY A 205 -21.59 4.85 -3.91
C GLY A 205 -20.64 5.92 -3.38
N LYS A 206 -20.85 6.40 -2.15
CA LYS A 206 -19.99 7.40 -1.49
C LYS A 206 -18.94 6.81 -0.56
N LYS A 207 -19.12 5.57 -0.12
CA LYS A 207 -18.24 4.89 0.83
C LYS A 207 -18.09 3.43 0.49
N ILE A 208 -16.84 2.98 0.36
CA ILE A 208 -16.48 1.56 0.30
C ILE A 208 -15.72 1.14 1.57
N ILE A 209 -16.08 -0.03 2.10
CA ILE A 209 -15.33 -0.76 3.12
C ILE A 209 -14.89 -2.08 2.49
N VAL A 210 -13.59 -2.29 2.36
CA VAL A 210 -13.00 -3.53 1.84
C VAL A 210 -12.74 -4.48 3.00
N SER A 211 -13.05 -5.78 2.84
CA SER A 211 -12.86 -6.84 3.84
C SER A 211 -13.32 -6.46 5.27
N PRO A 212 -14.58 -6.03 5.46
CA PRO A 212 -15.08 -5.61 6.77
C PRO A 212 -14.87 -6.70 7.84
N GLY A 213 -14.30 -6.33 8.98
CA GLY A 213 -14.05 -7.24 10.11
C GLY A 213 -12.72 -8.01 10.05
N ILE A 214 -11.94 -7.91 8.97
CA ILE A 214 -10.63 -8.55 8.86
C ILE A 214 -9.55 -7.47 8.96
N LEU A 215 -9.01 -7.26 10.17
CA LEU A 215 -8.08 -6.16 10.46
C LEU A 215 -6.92 -6.05 9.46
N GLU A 216 -6.32 -7.18 9.07
CA GLU A 216 -5.14 -7.19 8.18
C GLU A 216 -5.46 -6.81 6.71
N LYS A 217 -6.72 -6.90 6.31
CA LYS A 217 -7.20 -6.65 4.94
C LYS A 217 -8.04 -5.39 4.84
N GLN A 218 -8.64 -4.95 5.94
CA GLN A 218 -9.65 -3.93 5.91
C GLN A 218 -9.05 -2.55 5.63
N PHE A 219 -9.65 -1.82 4.70
CA PHE A 219 -9.47 -0.38 4.56
C PHE A 219 -10.76 0.26 4.05
N LYS A 220 -10.88 1.58 4.19
CA LYS A 220 -12.09 2.33 3.81
C LYS A 220 -11.72 3.50 2.91
N VAL A 221 -12.59 3.81 1.97
CA VAL A 221 -12.50 5.03 1.15
C VAL A 221 -13.86 5.71 1.15
N GLU A 222 -13.87 7.01 1.44
CA GLU A 222 -15.03 7.88 1.41
C GLU A 222 -14.76 9.02 0.42
N THR A 223 -15.72 9.40 -0.41
CA THR A 223 -15.58 10.51 -1.39
C THR A 223 -16.48 11.68 -1.03
N ASN A 224 -15.94 12.90 -1.13
CA ASN A 224 -16.71 14.15 -0.98
C ASN A 224 -17.10 14.76 -2.34
N THR A 225 -16.77 14.10 -3.45
CA THR A 225 -16.98 14.57 -4.83
C THR A 225 -17.96 13.67 -5.57
N SER A 226 -17.68 13.30 -6.83
CA SER A 226 -18.40 12.25 -7.56
C SER A 226 -18.37 10.92 -6.82
N GLU A 227 -19.31 10.02 -7.15
CA GLU A 227 -19.35 8.69 -6.55
C GLU A 227 -18.05 7.91 -6.79
N LEU A 228 -17.77 6.99 -5.88
CA LEU A 228 -16.85 5.90 -6.10
C LEU A 228 -17.50 4.93 -7.08
N GLU A 229 -16.73 4.49 -8.06
CA GLU A 229 -17.09 3.45 -9.01
C GLU A 229 -16.09 2.31 -8.83
N PHE A 230 -16.60 1.09 -8.64
CA PHE A 230 -15.78 -0.08 -8.40
C PHE A 230 -15.90 -1.06 -9.57
N PHE A 231 -14.78 -1.44 -10.17
CA PHE A 231 -14.70 -2.28 -11.37
C PHE A 231 -13.78 -3.47 -11.18
N ASP A 232 -13.99 -4.49 -12.00
CA ASP A 232 -13.04 -5.59 -12.19
C ASP A 232 -12.30 -5.43 -13.52
N GLY A 233 -11.13 -4.78 -13.52
CA GLY A 233 -10.36 -4.51 -14.73
C GLY A 233 -9.91 -5.77 -15.47
N ARG A 234 -9.95 -6.93 -14.80
CA ARG A 234 -9.67 -8.23 -15.41
C ARG A 234 -10.65 -8.64 -16.50
N GLY A 235 -11.85 -8.05 -16.48
CA GLY A 235 -12.87 -8.29 -17.50
C GLY A 235 -12.48 -7.81 -18.90
N LEU A 236 -11.62 -6.79 -18.98
CA LEU A 236 -11.09 -6.27 -20.25
C LEU A 236 -9.64 -6.68 -20.50
N HIS A 237 -8.84 -6.80 -19.44
CA HIS A 237 -7.40 -7.05 -19.55
C HIS A 237 -6.98 -8.17 -18.62
N ASN A 238 -6.39 -9.26 -19.12
CA ASN A 238 -6.00 -10.41 -18.31
C ASN A 238 -5.05 -10.10 -17.14
N ASN A 239 -4.26 -9.03 -17.25
CA ASN A 239 -3.38 -8.52 -16.21
C ASN A 239 -4.01 -7.42 -15.33
N GLY A 240 -5.25 -7.01 -15.61
CA GLY A 240 -5.93 -5.93 -14.90
C GLY A 240 -6.15 -6.20 -13.41
N TRP A 241 -6.35 -5.14 -12.64
CA TRP A 241 -6.66 -5.20 -11.21
C TRP A 241 -8.09 -4.75 -10.93
N PHE A 242 -8.54 -4.88 -9.67
CA PHE A 242 -9.77 -4.22 -9.26
C PHE A 242 -9.54 -2.71 -9.22
N VAL A 243 -10.44 -1.92 -9.81
CA VAL A 243 -10.26 -0.47 -9.90
C VAL A 243 -11.34 0.22 -9.09
N LEU A 244 -10.92 1.02 -8.11
CA LEU A 244 -11.77 2.02 -7.46
C LEU A 244 -11.47 3.37 -8.10
N ARG A 245 -12.49 4.12 -8.51
CA ARG A 245 -12.29 5.43 -9.15
C ARG A 245 -13.38 6.43 -8.87
N SER A 246 -13.08 7.70 -9.12
CA SER A 246 -14.04 8.81 -9.14
C SER A 246 -13.75 9.68 -10.35
N THR A 247 -14.80 10.05 -11.09
CA THR A 247 -14.70 10.89 -12.27
C THR A 247 -14.56 12.36 -11.92
N ILE A 248 -13.88 13.12 -12.77
CA ILE A 248 -13.78 14.58 -12.64
C ILE A 248 -15.01 15.20 -13.30
N THR A 249 -15.83 15.87 -12.50
CA THR A 249 -17.07 16.51 -12.97
C THR A 249 -16.79 17.74 -13.81
N ARG A 250 -17.71 18.06 -14.74
CA ARG A 250 -17.63 19.25 -15.58
C ARG A 250 -17.33 20.53 -14.79
N GLY A 251 -16.38 21.33 -15.28
CA GLY A 251 -15.99 22.60 -14.68
C GLY A 251 -15.11 22.51 -13.43
N ALA A 252 -14.89 21.31 -12.87
CA ALA A 252 -14.12 21.15 -11.64
C ALA A 252 -12.62 21.38 -11.87
N THR A 253 -11.99 22.09 -10.93
CA THR A 253 -10.54 22.34 -10.92
C THR A 253 -9.93 22.13 -9.55
N LYS A 254 -10.51 22.70 -8.49
CA LYS A 254 -10.09 22.47 -7.11
C LYS A 254 -10.88 21.34 -6.48
N ASN A 255 -10.18 20.45 -5.78
CA ASN A 255 -10.75 19.23 -5.19
C ASN A 255 -11.65 18.50 -6.21
N ALA A 256 -11.16 18.40 -7.46
CA ALA A 256 -11.91 17.77 -8.54
C ALA A 256 -12.18 16.28 -8.27
N VAL A 257 -11.28 15.67 -7.49
CA VAL A 257 -11.54 14.44 -6.72
C VAL A 257 -11.12 14.73 -5.28
N GLU A 258 -11.91 14.29 -4.30
CA GLU A 258 -11.56 14.36 -2.88
C GLU A 258 -11.96 13.06 -2.16
N TRP A 259 -10.96 12.31 -1.71
CA TRP A 259 -11.14 11.06 -0.98
C TRP A 259 -10.56 11.12 0.43
N ILE A 260 -11.21 10.45 1.37
CA ILE A 260 -10.67 10.11 2.68
C ILE A 260 -10.40 8.62 2.72
N ILE A 261 -9.11 8.25 2.83
CA ILE A 261 -8.65 6.86 2.87
C ILE A 261 -8.27 6.51 4.31
N THR A 262 -8.92 5.49 4.86
CA THR A 262 -8.69 5.00 6.23
C THR A 262 -8.14 3.57 6.18
N PRO A 263 -6.83 3.37 6.30
CA PRO A 263 -6.25 2.03 6.47
C PRO A 263 -6.61 1.46 7.84
N SER A 264 -6.51 0.14 8.00
CA SER A 264 -6.49 -0.48 9.32
C SER A 264 -5.06 -0.68 9.78
N TYR A 265 -4.80 -0.52 11.07
CA TYR A 265 -3.47 -0.64 11.64
C TYR A 265 -3.49 -1.36 12.99
N ASN A 266 -2.33 -1.86 13.40
CA ASN A 266 -2.07 -2.42 14.73
C ASN A 266 -0.67 -1.98 15.19
N THR A 267 -0.61 -1.29 16.34
CA THR A 267 0.65 -0.80 16.94
C THR A 267 1.57 -1.90 17.43
N ASP A 268 1.00 -3.06 17.76
CA ASP A 268 1.72 -4.21 18.32
C ASP A 268 2.15 -5.19 17.23
N TRP A 269 1.68 -5.00 15.99
CA TRP A 269 2.10 -5.84 14.88
C TRP A 269 3.56 -5.58 14.52
N ARG A 270 4.28 -6.67 14.20
CA ARG A 270 5.65 -6.63 13.70
C ARG A 270 5.74 -7.51 12.46
N TYR A 271 6.51 -7.05 11.48
CA TYR A 271 6.82 -7.82 10.30
C TYR A 271 7.58 -9.09 10.69
N LYS A 272 7.12 -10.23 10.16
CA LYS A 272 7.79 -11.51 10.38
C LYS A 272 9.11 -11.52 9.60
N PRO A 273 10.22 -11.95 10.22
CA PRO A 273 11.48 -12.10 9.51
C PRO A 273 11.34 -12.93 8.23
N VAL A 274 12.08 -12.55 7.19
CA VAL A 274 12.21 -13.34 5.96
C VAL A 274 13.68 -13.59 5.68
N VAL A 275 14.04 -14.86 5.51
CA VAL A 275 15.41 -15.27 5.18
C VAL A 275 15.50 -15.43 3.66
N GLN A 276 16.20 -14.49 3.02
CA GLN A 276 16.37 -14.44 1.56
C GLN A 276 17.68 -15.10 1.14
N VAL A 277 17.58 -16.04 0.20
CA VAL A 277 18.69 -16.77 -0.41
C VAL A 277 18.55 -16.80 -1.93
N SER A 278 19.64 -17.13 -2.63
CA SER A 278 19.56 -17.52 -4.04
C SER A 278 18.70 -18.78 -4.18
N GLN A 279 17.55 -18.68 -4.85
CA GLN A 279 16.65 -19.82 -5.09
C GLN A 279 17.24 -20.88 -6.05
N VAL A 280 18.32 -20.54 -6.77
CA VAL A 280 19.08 -21.49 -7.60
C VAL A 280 20.13 -22.24 -6.76
N GLY A 281 20.52 -21.70 -5.61
CA GLY A 281 21.64 -22.18 -4.79
C GLY A 281 22.94 -21.42 -5.04
N TYR A 282 24.06 -22.00 -4.61
CA TYR A 282 25.38 -21.35 -4.69
C TYR A 282 26.49 -22.27 -5.17
N HIS A 283 27.31 -21.80 -6.11
CA HIS A 283 28.52 -22.51 -6.54
C HIS A 283 29.58 -22.52 -5.41
N PRO A 284 30.32 -23.62 -5.15
CA PRO A 284 31.32 -23.68 -4.07
C PRO A 284 32.29 -22.50 -4.05
N LYS A 285 32.80 -22.09 -5.22
CA LYS A 285 33.83 -21.03 -5.33
C LYS A 285 33.29 -19.60 -5.30
N GLN A 286 31.97 -19.38 -5.33
CA GLN A 286 31.41 -18.03 -5.35
C GLN A 286 31.30 -17.40 -3.95
N ILE A 287 31.11 -16.08 -3.92
CA ILE A 287 30.71 -15.33 -2.73
C ILE A 287 29.27 -15.72 -2.37
N LYS A 288 29.04 -16.07 -1.10
CA LYS A 288 27.73 -16.56 -0.62
C LYS A 288 27.33 -15.81 0.62
N PHE A 289 26.13 -15.25 0.59
CA PHE A 289 25.51 -14.70 1.76
C PHE A 289 24.00 -14.83 1.64
N ALA A 290 23.35 -14.79 2.79
CA ALA A 290 21.91 -14.62 2.91
C ALA A 290 21.61 -13.26 3.51
N THR A 291 20.43 -12.75 3.17
CA THR A 291 19.92 -11.51 3.69
C THR A 291 18.74 -11.84 4.58
N VAL A 292 18.76 -11.40 5.83
CA VAL A 292 17.59 -11.51 6.71
C VAL A 292 16.88 -10.16 6.70
N GLU A 293 15.67 -10.13 6.17
CA GLU A 293 14.80 -8.96 6.18
C GLU A 293 13.95 -8.97 7.45
N LEU A 294 13.96 -7.87 8.19
CA LEU A 294 13.33 -7.72 9.50
C LEU A 294 12.42 -6.50 9.53
N ASP A 295 11.52 -6.48 10.51
CA ASP A 295 10.80 -5.26 10.89
C ASP A 295 11.80 -4.15 11.23
N LYS A 296 11.54 -2.92 10.75
CA LYS A 296 12.39 -1.75 10.99
C LYS A 296 12.63 -1.46 12.48
N LEU A 297 11.67 -1.81 13.34
CA LEU A 297 11.74 -1.62 14.79
C LEU A 297 12.45 -2.77 15.52
N THR A 298 12.98 -3.77 14.81
CA THR A 298 13.70 -4.89 15.43
C THR A 298 15.07 -4.44 15.93
N ASP A 299 15.28 -4.40 17.23
CA ASP A 299 16.58 -4.02 17.82
C ASP A 299 17.33 -5.18 18.49
N ASN A 300 16.63 -6.29 18.74
CA ASN A 300 17.23 -7.52 19.24
C ASN A 300 17.28 -8.55 18.12
N PHE A 301 18.49 -9.01 17.78
CA PHE A 301 18.68 -9.98 16.70
C PHE A 301 18.87 -11.39 17.24
N GLU A 302 18.16 -12.34 16.65
CA GLU A 302 18.31 -13.77 16.93
C GLU A 302 19.53 -14.36 16.19
N THR A 303 19.96 -15.55 16.60
CA THR A 303 21.07 -16.28 15.96
C THR A 303 20.72 -16.70 14.53
N ILE A 304 21.68 -16.54 13.61
CA ILE A 304 21.60 -17.09 12.25
C ILE A 304 22.42 -18.38 12.16
N LYS A 305 21.89 -19.43 11.54
CA LYS A 305 22.55 -20.72 11.36
C LYS A 305 22.49 -21.17 9.90
N LEU A 306 23.60 -21.66 9.37
CA LEU A 306 23.64 -22.49 8.17
C LEU A 306 23.56 -23.95 8.61
N ILE A 307 22.53 -24.64 8.14
CA ILE A 307 22.28 -26.04 8.47
C ILE A 307 22.43 -26.86 7.20
N ARG A 308 23.30 -27.86 7.26
CA ARG A 308 23.41 -28.87 6.20
C ARG A 308 22.41 -29.97 6.44
N ILE A 309 21.64 -30.29 5.41
CA ILE A 309 20.70 -31.39 5.39
C ILE A 309 21.42 -32.63 4.86
N LYS A 310 21.33 -33.71 5.61
CA LYS A 310 21.77 -35.06 5.22
C LYS A 310 20.56 -35.97 5.16
N GLU A 311 20.76 -37.20 4.68
CA GLU A 311 19.72 -38.22 4.54
C GLU A 311 18.86 -38.37 5.81
N ASP A 312 19.50 -38.56 6.97
CA ASP A 312 18.79 -38.79 8.25
C ASP A 312 19.11 -37.76 9.34
N SER A 313 19.76 -36.63 8.99
CA SER A 313 20.18 -35.66 10.00
C SER A 313 20.38 -34.24 9.48
N GLU A 314 20.27 -33.29 10.39
CA GLU A 314 20.66 -31.89 10.19
C GLU A 314 21.91 -31.58 11.00
N LYS A 315 22.87 -30.88 10.39
CA LYS A 315 24.09 -30.42 11.08
C LYS A 315 24.27 -28.93 10.90
N VAL A 316 24.35 -28.17 11.99
CA VAL A 316 24.80 -26.76 11.94
C VAL A 316 26.26 -26.74 11.50
N VAL A 317 26.54 -26.08 10.37
CA VAL A 317 27.90 -25.97 9.83
C VAL A 317 28.50 -24.57 9.99
N LYS A 318 27.66 -23.56 10.24
CA LYS A 318 28.06 -22.20 10.57
C LYS A 318 26.97 -21.54 11.39
N GLU A 319 27.35 -20.69 12.34
CA GLU A 319 26.40 -19.88 13.11
C GLU A 319 26.96 -18.49 13.43
N GLU A 320 26.07 -17.53 13.57
CA GLU A 320 26.36 -16.16 14.01
C GLU A 320 25.38 -15.81 15.14
N ILE A 321 25.90 -15.84 16.38
CA ILE A 321 25.09 -15.70 17.61
C ILE A 321 24.56 -14.28 17.80
N SER A 322 25.36 -13.27 17.40
CA SER A 322 25.01 -11.86 17.50
C SER A 322 25.23 -11.17 16.17
N PRO A 323 24.30 -11.37 15.20
CA PRO A 323 24.41 -10.74 13.90
C PRO A 323 24.47 -9.22 14.01
N LYS A 324 25.16 -8.59 13.05
CA LYS A 324 25.19 -7.13 12.97
C LYS A 324 24.20 -6.63 11.93
N ALA A 325 23.58 -5.49 12.24
CA ALA A 325 22.79 -4.75 11.26
C ALA A 325 23.67 -4.42 10.04
N TRP A 326 23.20 -4.76 8.86
CA TRP A 326 23.87 -4.47 7.59
C TRP A 326 23.40 -3.15 7.00
N GLY A 327 22.11 -2.82 7.16
CA GLY A 327 21.54 -1.57 6.70
C GLY A 327 20.02 -1.54 6.81
N ASN A 328 19.42 -0.42 6.41
CA ASN A 328 17.98 -0.25 6.32
C ASN A 328 17.62 0.13 4.88
N PHE A 329 16.51 -0.38 4.38
CA PHE A 329 15.92 0.11 3.13
C PHE A 329 14.40 0.21 3.31
N LEU A 330 13.88 1.43 3.08
CA LEU A 330 12.48 1.78 3.34
C LEU A 330 12.02 1.27 4.72
N ARG A 331 10.98 0.44 4.72
CA ARG A 331 10.31 -0.12 5.91
C ARG A 331 11.00 -1.34 6.53
N TYR A 332 12.20 -1.69 6.06
CA TYR A 332 12.90 -2.91 6.47
C TYR A 332 14.29 -2.64 7.02
N LYS A 333 14.67 -3.47 8.00
CA LYS A 333 16.03 -3.58 8.52
C LYS A 333 16.64 -4.89 8.03
N TYR A 334 17.91 -4.88 7.66
CA TYR A 334 18.57 -6.02 7.05
C TYR A 334 19.77 -6.48 7.86
N LEU A 335 19.89 -7.80 7.99
CA LEU A 335 21.11 -8.49 8.42
C LEU A 335 21.74 -9.18 7.21
N ARG A 336 23.05 -9.37 7.25
CA ARG A 336 23.78 -10.12 6.21
C ARG A 336 24.58 -11.24 6.87
N PHE A 337 24.31 -12.47 6.46
CA PHE A 337 25.01 -13.65 6.95
C PHE A 337 25.89 -14.23 5.85
N ASP A 338 27.21 -14.04 5.96
CA ASP A 338 28.19 -14.53 4.98
C ASP A 338 28.59 -15.97 5.29
N PHE A 339 28.55 -16.84 4.29
CA PHE A 339 29.01 -18.24 4.36
C PHE A 339 29.84 -18.62 3.13
N THR A 340 30.57 -17.64 2.59
CA THR A 340 31.45 -17.79 1.42
C THR A 340 32.51 -18.88 1.62
N ASP A 341 32.99 -19.04 2.84
CA ASP A 341 33.97 -20.02 3.30
C ASP A 341 33.47 -21.47 3.19
N ILE A 342 32.16 -21.70 3.15
CA ILE A 342 31.59 -23.05 3.02
C ILE A 342 31.69 -23.50 1.57
N LYS A 343 32.54 -24.51 1.32
CA LYS A 343 32.82 -25.05 -0.04
C LYS A 343 32.24 -26.44 -0.29
N GLU A 344 31.80 -27.13 0.76
CA GLU A 344 31.30 -28.49 0.62
C GLU A 344 29.93 -28.50 -0.07
N GLU A 345 29.78 -29.31 -1.11
CA GLU A 345 28.54 -29.45 -1.85
C GLU A 345 27.47 -30.20 -1.03
N GLY A 346 26.20 -29.87 -1.27
CA GLY A 346 25.07 -30.52 -0.61
C GLY A 346 23.85 -29.62 -0.49
N LEU A 347 22.87 -30.12 0.26
CA LEU A 347 21.64 -29.40 0.58
C LEU A 347 21.81 -28.62 1.88
N TYR A 348 21.37 -27.37 1.87
CA TYR A 348 21.48 -26.47 3.00
C TYR A 348 20.20 -25.66 3.16
N LEU A 349 19.94 -25.26 4.40
CA LEU A 349 18.94 -24.26 4.75
C LEU A 349 19.56 -23.23 5.69
N ILE A 350 18.98 -22.04 5.73
CA ILE A 350 19.37 -21.01 6.69
C ILE A 350 18.24 -20.79 7.67
N LYS A 351 18.59 -20.71 8.95
CA LYS A 351 17.66 -20.47 10.04
C LYS A 351 18.01 -19.19 10.77
N TYR A 352 17.08 -18.26 10.88
CA TYR A 352 17.16 -17.10 11.76
C TYR A 352 16.13 -17.24 12.88
N GLY A 353 16.59 -17.45 14.12
CA GLY A 353 15.65 -17.66 15.22
C GLY A 353 14.78 -18.91 14.99
N SER A 354 13.48 -18.70 14.80
CA SER A 354 12.51 -19.74 14.44
C SER A 354 12.16 -19.81 12.94
N VAL A 355 12.66 -18.88 12.13
CA VAL A 355 12.34 -18.75 10.70
C VAL A 355 13.39 -19.44 9.84
N TYR A 356 12.94 -20.10 8.76
CA TYR A 356 13.77 -20.81 7.79
C TYR A 356 13.71 -20.13 6.42
N SER A 357 14.78 -20.27 5.63
CA SER A 357 14.87 -19.88 4.21
C SER A 357 14.03 -20.73 3.29
#